data_AF-A0A3A5W5R3-F1
#
_entry.id   AF-A0A3A5W5R3-F1
#
_cell.length_a   1.000
_cell.length_b   1.000
_cell.length_c   1.000
_cell.angle_alpha   90.00
_cell.angle_beta   90.00
_cell.angle_gamma   90.00
#
_symmetry.space_group_name_H-M   'P 1'
#
loop_
_entity.id
_entity.type
_entity.pdbx_description
1 polymer ?
#
loop_
_entity_poly.entity_id
_entity_poly.type
_entity_poly.pdbx_seq_one_letter_code
_entity_poly.pdbx_strand_id
1 'polypeptide(L)'
;SPTLLIIEDIDTAGALDRRASDHPLLGEFLQSMDGIVPNHGVITLATTNHSNKIDPAIADRPGRFDRIIEVGLPGKDQRFHIFHHLLKKLDLSRNVTLEVKEKLAKMTEGLTGAWIRAVVQDSLILALSKEKNKIGKEHLFDALKDVMERRGMAYRVAPYAPPQAKAKADVYVQ
;
A
#
# COMPACT_ATOMS: atom_id res chain seq x y z
N SER A 1 7.42 -26.44 -13.33
CA SER A 1 6.93 -25.96 -12.02
C SER A 1 6.38 -24.56 -12.21
N PRO A 2 5.28 -24.17 -11.56
CA PRO A 2 4.92 -22.76 -11.48
C PRO A 2 5.87 -22.01 -10.53
N THR A 3 6.19 -20.76 -10.85
CA THR A 3 7.07 -19.86 -10.07
C THR A 3 6.41 -18.49 -9.99
N LEU A 4 6.36 -17.89 -8.80
CA LEU A 4 5.97 -16.48 -8.60
C LEU A 4 7.24 -15.67 -8.31
N LEU A 5 7.59 -14.76 -9.19
CA LEU A 5 8.71 -13.82 -9.03
C LEU A 5 8.15 -12.48 -8.53
N ILE A 6 8.64 -11.98 -7.39
CA ILE A 6 8.24 -10.69 -6.82
C ILE A 6 9.45 -9.74 -6.87
N ILE A 7 9.23 -8.55 -7.42
CA ILE A 7 10.21 -7.46 -7.49
C ILE A 7 9.61 -6.24 -6.81
N GLU A 8 10.24 -5.77 -5.73
CA GLU A 8 9.79 -4.58 -5.02
C GLU A 8 10.58 -3.34 -5.43
N ASP A 9 9.91 -2.19 -5.41
CA ASP A 9 10.48 -0.88 -5.74
C ASP A 9 11.30 -0.91 -7.05
N ILE A 10 10.67 -1.37 -8.14
CA ILE A 10 11.33 -1.50 -9.46
C ILE A 10 11.85 -0.15 -9.99
N ASP A 11 11.35 0.96 -9.47
CA ASP A 11 11.87 2.31 -9.71
C ASP A 11 13.19 2.61 -8.97
N THR A 12 13.50 1.89 -7.89
CA THR A 12 14.80 1.96 -7.19
C THR A 12 15.88 1.17 -7.94
N ALA A 13 15.49 0.13 -8.69
CA ALA A 13 16.37 -0.60 -9.59
C ALA A 13 16.81 0.21 -10.82
N GLY A 14 16.44 1.50 -10.90
CA GLY A 14 16.98 2.45 -11.85
C GLY A 14 15.95 3.48 -12.26
N ALA A 15 15.81 4.57 -11.49
CA ALA A 15 15.00 5.73 -11.86
C ALA A 15 15.60 6.44 -13.08
N LEU A 16 15.38 5.87 -14.27
CA LEU A 16 14.72 6.44 -15.43
C LEU A 16 14.92 7.94 -15.70
N ASP A 17 16.15 8.42 -15.55
CA ASP A 17 16.62 9.60 -16.26
C ASP A 17 17.05 9.17 -17.67
N ARG A 18 16.07 9.11 -18.58
CA ARG A 18 16.14 9.00 -20.06
C ARG A 18 17.16 8.07 -20.73
N ARG A 19 17.75 7.14 -20.01
CA ARG A 19 18.62 6.11 -20.57
C ARG A 19 18.30 4.79 -19.89
N ALA A 20 17.28 4.11 -20.42
CA ALA A 20 17.13 2.67 -20.29
C ALA A 20 18.41 1.90 -20.72
N SER A 21 19.39 2.58 -21.32
CA SER A 21 20.73 2.09 -21.63
C SER A 21 21.73 2.07 -20.46
N ASP A 22 21.45 2.73 -19.33
CA ASP A 22 22.45 2.88 -18.25
C ASP A 22 22.30 1.86 -17.10
N HIS A 23 21.28 0.99 -17.14
CA HIS A 23 21.13 -0.14 -16.20
C HIS A 23 20.98 -1.48 -16.94
N PRO A 24 22.08 -2.20 -17.20
CA PRO A 24 22.06 -3.45 -17.98
C PRO A 24 21.15 -4.51 -17.37
N LEU A 25 21.01 -4.55 -16.03
CA LEU A 25 20.24 -5.59 -15.33
C LEU A 25 18.72 -5.50 -15.57
N LEU A 26 18.13 -4.30 -15.55
CA LEU A 26 16.70 -4.15 -15.81
C LEU A 26 16.39 -4.41 -17.29
N GLY A 27 17.26 -3.96 -18.20
CA GLY A 27 17.14 -4.25 -19.62
C GLY A 27 17.20 -5.75 -19.92
N GLU A 28 18.18 -6.46 -19.36
CA GLU A 28 18.33 -7.92 -19.48
C GLU A 28 17.15 -8.67 -18.88
N PHE A 29 16.62 -8.20 -17.75
CA PHE A 29 15.44 -8.77 -17.12
C PHE A 29 14.21 -8.65 -18.03
N LEU A 30 13.94 -7.46 -18.57
CA LEU A 30 12.82 -7.23 -19.49
C LEU A 30 12.98 -7.99 -20.82
N GLN A 31 14.21 -8.12 -21.32
CA GLN A 31 14.50 -8.94 -22.50
C GLN A 31 14.25 -10.43 -22.24
N SER A 32 14.50 -10.90 -21.02
CA SER A 32 14.17 -12.26 -20.59
C SER A 32 12.65 -12.47 -20.48
N MET A 33 11.88 -11.41 -20.22
CA MET A 33 10.41 -11.44 -20.23
C MET A 33 9.82 -11.41 -21.66
N ASP A 34 10.42 -10.63 -22.57
CA ASP A 34 10.01 -10.50 -23.99
C ASP A 34 10.09 -11.83 -24.77
N GLY A 35 10.62 -12.91 -24.17
CA GLY A 35 10.32 -14.27 -24.62
C GLY A 35 11.21 -14.83 -25.74
N ILE A 36 12.48 -14.41 -25.82
CA ILE A 36 13.48 -15.16 -26.65
C ILE A 36 13.53 -16.63 -26.20
N VAL A 37 13.26 -16.90 -24.91
CA VAL A 37 12.98 -18.23 -24.36
C VAL A 37 11.59 -18.19 -23.71
N PRO A 38 10.70 -19.18 -23.95
CA PRO A 38 9.38 -19.20 -23.32
C PRO A 38 9.48 -19.27 -21.79
N ASN A 39 8.84 -18.34 -21.09
CA ASN A 39 8.82 -18.24 -19.62
C ASN A 39 7.64 -19.02 -18.99
N HIS A 40 7.22 -20.12 -19.62
CA HIS A 40 6.04 -20.88 -19.21
C HIS A 40 6.09 -21.28 -17.72
N GLY A 41 5.05 -20.88 -16.99
CA GLY A 41 4.90 -21.17 -15.57
C GLY A 41 5.48 -20.11 -14.64
N VAL A 42 6.04 -19.01 -15.14
CA VAL A 42 6.47 -17.88 -14.29
C VAL A 42 5.41 -16.77 -14.29
N ILE A 43 4.95 -16.37 -13.11
CA ILE A 43 4.14 -15.16 -12.91
C ILE A 43 5.05 -14.11 -12.27
N THR A 44 5.11 -12.92 -12.84
CA THR A 44 5.91 -11.80 -12.30
C THR A 44 5.01 -10.75 -11.68
N LEU A 45 5.28 -10.38 -10.43
CA LEU A 45 4.65 -9.26 -9.74
C LEU A 45 5.72 -8.20 -9.44
N ALA A 46 5.51 -6.97 -9.91
CA ALA A 46 6.38 -5.84 -9.60
C ALA A 46 5.62 -4.76 -8.84
N THR A 47 6.28 -4.09 -7.90
CA THR A 47 5.73 -2.94 -7.16
C THR A 47 6.55 -1.69 -7.39
N THR A 48 5.89 -0.52 -7.37
CA THR A 48 6.54 0.79 -7.41
C THR A 48 5.71 1.81 -6.67
N ASN A 49 6.37 2.74 -5.99
CA ASN A 49 5.74 3.92 -5.40
C ASN A 49 5.73 5.12 -6.37
N HIS A 50 6.42 5.02 -7.50
CA HIS A 50 6.58 6.10 -8.47
C HIS A 50 6.18 5.63 -9.87
N SER A 51 4.90 5.32 -10.08
CA SER A 51 4.39 4.87 -11.38
C SER A 51 4.71 5.84 -12.52
N ASN A 52 4.77 7.14 -12.22
CA ASN A 52 5.14 8.20 -13.17
C ASN A 52 6.62 8.18 -13.60
N LYS A 53 7.48 7.46 -12.86
CA LYS A 53 8.88 7.29 -13.21
C LYS A 53 9.10 6.06 -14.09
N ILE A 54 8.16 5.13 -14.19
CA ILE A 54 8.29 3.90 -14.99
C ILE A 54 8.24 4.23 -16.49
N ASP A 55 9.13 3.61 -17.27
CA ASP A 55 9.18 3.79 -18.72
C ASP A 55 7.89 3.21 -19.33
N PRO A 56 7.16 3.97 -20.16
CA PRO A 56 5.98 3.47 -20.85
C PRO A 56 6.24 2.17 -21.62
N ALA A 57 7.45 1.94 -22.14
CA ALA A 57 7.80 0.70 -22.83
C ALA A 57 7.81 -0.55 -21.93
N ILE A 58 7.85 -0.39 -20.60
CA ILE A 58 7.71 -1.50 -19.63
C ILE A 58 6.23 -1.85 -19.42
N ALA A 59 5.37 -0.84 -19.42
CA ALA A 59 3.94 -0.93 -19.15
C ALA A 59 3.10 -1.25 -20.39
N ASP A 60 3.41 -0.62 -21.52
CA ASP A 60 2.57 -0.61 -22.73
C ASP A 60 2.99 -1.68 -23.75
N ARG A 61 4.11 -2.39 -23.53
CA ARG A 61 4.59 -3.43 -24.43
C ARG A 61 4.04 -4.81 -23.99
N PRO A 62 3.23 -5.47 -24.84
CA PRO A 62 2.75 -6.83 -24.57
C PRO A 62 3.91 -7.80 -24.34
N GLY A 63 3.78 -8.70 -23.36
CA GLY A 63 4.82 -9.69 -22.99
C GLY A 63 5.70 -9.31 -21.81
N ARG A 64 5.60 -8.07 -21.29
CA ARG A 64 6.27 -7.64 -20.05
C ARG A 64 5.30 -7.68 -18.87
N PHE A 65 4.50 -6.62 -18.71
CA PHE A 65 3.48 -6.56 -17.66
C PHE A 65 2.10 -6.43 -18.28
N ASP A 66 1.33 -7.52 -18.29
CA ASP A 66 0.01 -7.56 -18.92
C ASP A 66 -1.10 -6.88 -18.10
N ARG A 67 -0.84 -6.62 -16.81
CA ARG A 67 -1.79 -6.04 -15.86
C ARG A 67 -1.10 -5.02 -14.98
N ILE A 68 -1.65 -3.81 -14.95
CA ILE A 68 -1.24 -2.72 -14.07
C ILE A 68 -2.38 -2.44 -13.12
N ILE A 69 -2.11 -2.54 -11.82
CA ILE A 69 -3.11 -2.35 -10.77
C ILE A 69 -2.68 -1.14 -9.94
N GLU A 70 -3.46 -0.07 -9.99
CA GLU A 70 -3.25 1.09 -9.13
C GLU A 70 -3.85 0.81 -7.75
N VAL A 71 -3.04 0.99 -6.70
CA VAL A 71 -3.47 0.83 -5.31
C VAL A 71 -3.57 2.20 -4.66
N GLY A 72 -4.80 2.72 -4.58
CA GLY A 72 -5.10 3.99 -3.94
C GLY A 72 -5.17 3.93 -2.41
N LEU A 73 -5.45 5.08 -1.79
CA LEU A 73 -5.74 5.15 -0.36
C LEU A 73 -7.03 4.38 -0.03
N PRO A 74 -7.08 3.68 1.12
CA PRO A 74 -8.26 2.90 1.47
C PRO A 74 -9.47 3.80 1.74
N GLY A 75 -10.61 3.46 1.16
CA GLY A 75 -11.91 4.06 1.46
C GLY A 75 -12.39 3.76 2.88
N LYS A 76 -13.45 4.43 3.35
CA LYS A 76 -13.97 4.28 4.72
C LYS A 76 -14.21 2.81 5.10
N ASP A 77 -14.89 2.05 4.24
CA ASP A 77 -15.25 0.65 4.54
C ASP A 77 -14.00 -0.25 4.58
N GLN A 78 -13.04 -0.01 3.68
CA GLN A 78 -11.74 -0.70 3.72
C GLN A 78 -10.99 -0.38 5.02
N ARG A 79 -10.96 0.89 5.47
CA ARG A 79 -10.37 1.26 6.76
C ARG A 79 -11.07 0.58 7.94
N PHE A 80 -12.40 0.49 7.91
CA PHE A 80 -13.16 -0.28 8.90
C PHE A 80 -12.72 -1.74 8.93
N HIS A 81 -12.59 -2.40 7.77
CA HIS A 81 -12.13 -3.78 7.70
C HIS A 81 -10.68 -3.95 8.19
N ILE A 82 -9.80 -2.99 7.90
CA ILE A 82 -8.43 -2.98 8.42
C ILE A 82 -8.46 -2.91 9.95
N PHE A 83 -9.17 -1.95 10.55
CA PHE A 83 -9.32 -1.86 12.01
C PHE A 83 -9.93 -3.13 12.59
N HIS A 84 -10.99 -3.63 11.98
CA HIS A 84 -11.67 -4.83 12.44
C HIS A 84 -10.72 -6.04 12.46
N HIS A 85 -9.95 -6.25 11.39
CA HIS A 85 -9.01 -7.37 11.29
C HIS A 85 -7.84 -7.23 12.28
N LEU A 86 -7.24 -6.04 12.39
CA LEU A 86 -6.11 -5.80 13.30
C LEU A 86 -6.52 -5.97 14.77
N LEU A 87 -7.66 -5.39 15.16
CA LEU A 87 -8.16 -5.46 16.54
C LEU A 87 -8.65 -6.86 16.92
N LYS A 88 -9.10 -7.68 15.95
CA LYS A 88 -9.55 -9.06 16.21
C LYS A 88 -8.44 -9.94 16.81
N LYS A 89 -7.16 -9.60 16.58
CA LYS A 89 -6.01 -10.36 17.08
C LYS A 89 -5.59 -9.99 18.51
N LEU A 90 -6.29 -9.05 19.15
CA LEU A 90 -5.89 -8.43 20.41
C LEU A 90 -6.95 -8.60 21.48
N ASP A 91 -6.54 -8.53 22.75
CA ASP A 91 -7.45 -8.50 23.88
C ASP A 91 -8.10 -7.12 24.02
N LEU A 92 -9.39 -7.06 23.70
CA LEU A 92 -10.17 -5.84 23.73
C LEU A 92 -11.06 -5.77 24.98
N SER A 93 -11.19 -4.57 25.53
CA SER A 93 -12.23 -4.24 26.49
C SER A 93 -13.60 -4.27 25.82
N ARG A 94 -14.65 -4.51 26.62
CA ARG A 94 -16.05 -4.54 26.15
C ARG A 94 -16.49 -3.22 25.52
N ASN A 95 -15.78 -2.13 25.81
CA ASN A 95 -16.08 -0.81 25.28
C ASN A 95 -15.57 -0.57 23.84
N VAL A 96 -14.89 -1.54 23.22
CA VAL A 96 -14.45 -1.49 21.81
C VAL A 96 -15.53 -2.13 20.91
N THR A 97 -16.61 -1.40 20.70
CA THR A 97 -17.78 -1.85 19.92
C THR A 97 -17.58 -1.69 18.41
N LEU A 98 -18.53 -2.18 17.60
CA LEU A 98 -18.55 -1.93 16.16
C LEU A 98 -18.64 -0.42 15.85
N GLU A 99 -19.46 0.30 16.60
CA GLU A 99 -19.59 1.76 16.48
C GLU A 99 -18.24 2.48 16.71
N VAL A 100 -17.44 2.03 17.66
CA VAL A 100 -16.09 2.57 17.87
C VAL A 100 -15.21 2.34 16.63
N LYS A 101 -15.26 1.15 16.03
CA LYS A 101 -14.50 0.83 14.81
C LYS A 101 -14.97 1.67 13.61
N GLU A 102 -16.27 1.88 13.46
CA GLU A 102 -16.84 2.76 12.44
C GLU A 102 -16.39 4.21 12.62
N LYS A 103 -16.38 4.69 13.86
CA LYS A 103 -15.90 6.03 14.20
C LYS A 103 -14.42 6.19 13.90
N LEU A 104 -13.58 5.21 14.25
CA LEU A 104 -12.17 5.19 13.88
C LEU A 104 -11.98 5.22 12.36
N ALA A 105 -12.73 4.42 11.61
CA ALA A 105 -12.67 4.41 10.14
C ALA A 105 -13.06 5.76 9.51
N LYS A 106 -14.05 6.45 10.10
CA LYS A 106 -14.46 7.80 9.68
C LYS A 106 -13.37 8.84 9.97
N MET A 107 -12.75 8.79 11.15
CA MET A 107 -11.74 9.77 11.59
C MET A 107 -10.36 9.59 10.96
N THR A 108 -10.14 8.50 10.22
CA THR A 108 -8.82 8.13 9.64
C THR A 108 -8.76 8.35 8.14
N GLU A 109 -9.52 9.33 7.64
CA GLU A 109 -9.51 9.66 6.22
C GLU A 109 -8.10 10.04 5.72
N GLY A 110 -7.77 9.49 4.55
CA GLY A 110 -6.46 9.67 3.93
C GLY A 110 -5.31 8.92 4.61
N LEU A 111 -5.56 8.08 5.63
CA LEU A 111 -4.53 7.19 6.17
C LEU A 111 -4.36 5.93 5.30
N THR A 112 -3.10 5.51 5.11
CA THR A 112 -2.77 4.20 4.55
C THR A 112 -3.01 3.10 5.60
N GLY A 113 -3.02 1.83 5.16
CA GLY A 113 -3.08 0.70 6.08
C GLY A 113 -1.92 0.66 7.09
N ALA A 114 -0.74 1.17 6.72
CA ALA A 114 0.41 1.27 7.61
C ALA A 114 0.15 2.24 8.78
N TRP A 115 -0.43 3.42 8.51
CA TRP A 115 -0.79 4.37 9.56
C TRP A 115 -1.90 3.85 10.47
N ILE A 116 -2.89 3.14 9.93
CA ILE A 116 -3.93 2.50 10.74
C ILE A 116 -3.33 1.43 11.66
N ARG A 117 -2.35 0.67 11.18
CA ARG A 117 -1.60 -0.29 12.00
C ARG A 117 -0.85 0.40 13.12
N ALA A 118 -0.21 1.53 12.84
CA ALA A 118 0.47 2.33 13.86
C ALA A 118 -0.51 2.76 14.97
N VAL A 119 -1.71 3.24 14.64
CA VAL A 119 -2.74 3.58 15.64
C VAL A 119 -3.02 2.40 16.58
N VAL A 120 -3.21 1.19 16.03
CA VAL A 120 -3.50 -0.01 16.83
C VAL A 120 -2.31 -0.41 17.69
N GLN A 121 -1.08 -0.33 17.16
CA GLN A 121 0.14 -0.63 17.92
C GLN A 121 0.36 0.35 19.06
N ASP A 122 0.17 1.65 18.81
CA ASP A 122 0.32 2.68 19.83
C ASP A 122 -0.75 2.55 20.91
N SER A 123 -1.96 2.11 20.55
CA SER A 123 -3.02 1.83 21.52
C SER A 123 -2.65 0.68 22.46
N LEU A 124 -1.93 -0.33 21.97
CA LEU A 124 -1.41 -1.41 22.80
C LEU A 124 -0.34 -0.89 23.77
N ILE A 125 0.58 -0.06 23.29
CA ILE A 125 1.62 0.56 24.12
C ILE A 125 0.99 1.43 25.21
N LEU A 126 -0.02 2.23 24.87
CA LEU A 126 -0.77 3.07 25.83
C LEU A 126 -1.55 2.25 26.86
N ALA A 127 -2.11 1.11 26.47
CA ALA A 127 -2.79 0.23 27.43
C ALA A 127 -1.79 -0.37 28.42
N LEU A 128 -0.64 -0.84 27.92
CA LEU A 128 0.43 -1.40 28.76
C LEU A 128 1.05 -0.36 29.70
N SER A 129 1.27 0.87 29.24
CA SER A 129 1.83 1.94 30.07
C SER A 129 0.89 2.39 31.19
N LYS A 130 -0.43 2.15 31.04
CA LYS A 130 -1.46 2.37 32.07
C LYS A 130 -1.77 1.11 32.89
N GLU A 131 -0.90 0.09 32.82
CA GLU A 131 -1.04 -1.21 33.50
C GLU A 131 -2.39 -1.90 33.21
N LYS A 132 -2.90 -1.74 31.99
CA LYS A 132 -4.13 -2.41 31.52
C LYS A 132 -3.78 -3.62 30.66
N ASN A 133 -4.45 -4.74 30.94
CA ASN A 133 -4.32 -5.98 30.16
C ASN A 133 -5.23 -6.02 28.91
N LYS A 134 -5.99 -4.96 28.63
CA LYS A 134 -6.92 -4.90 27.51
C LYS A 134 -6.91 -3.52 26.86
N ILE A 135 -7.00 -3.49 25.53
CA ILE A 135 -7.14 -2.25 24.77
C ILE A 135 -8.59 -1.76 24.89
N GLY A 136 -8.75 -0.49 25.21
CA GLY A 136 -10.04 0.17 25.40
C GLY A 136 -10.23 1.27 24.36
N LYS A 137 -11.46 1.78 24.25
CA LYS A 137 -11.76 2.88 23.31
C LYS A 137 -10.87 4.10 23.55
N GLU A 138 -10.56 4.40 24.81
CA GLU A 138 -9.71 5.51 25.23
C GLU A 138 -8.31 5.39 24.64
N HIS A 139 -7.67 4.21 24.73
CA HIS A 139 -6.36 3.97 24.14
C HIS A 139 -6.36 4.16 22.62
N LEU A 140 -7.44 3.72 21.95
CA LEU A 140 -7.59 3.86 20.50
C LEU A 140 -7.73 5.31 20.04
N PHE A 141 -8.51 6.12 20.76
CA PHE A 141 -8.68 7.54 20.42
C PHE A 141 -7.47 8.38 20.82
N ASP A 142 -6.81 8.08 21.94
CA ASP A 142 -5.56 8.72 22.36
C ASP A 142 -4.47 8.45 21.31
N ALA A 143 -4.23 7.17 20.95
CA ALA A 143 -3.26 6.80 19.92
C ALA A 143 -3.58 7.41 18.55
N LEU A 144 -4.86 7.47 18.17
CA LEU A 144 -5.27 8.10 16.92
C LEU A 144 -4.88 9.59 16.91
N LYS A 145 -5.12 10.30 18.00
CA LYS A 145 -4.75 11.71 18.13
C LYS A 145 -3.24 11.89 17.94
N ASP A 146 -2.43 11.10 18.64
CA ASP A 146 -0.97 11.17 18.57
C ASP A 146 -0.42 10.82 17.17
N VAL A 147 -1.02 9.83 16.50
CA VAL A 147 -0.68 9.48 15.10
C VAL A 147 -1.03 10.63 14.16
N MET A 148 -2.20 11.24 14.31
CA MET A 148 -2.64 12.34 13.46
C MET A 148 -1.77 13.59 13.66
N GLU A 149 -1.33 13.88 14.88
CA GLU A 149 -0.40 14.96 15.17
C GLU A 149 0.98 14.72 14.54
N ARG A 150 1.54 13.52 14.71
CA ARG A 150 2.82 13.13 14.05
C ARG A 150 2.72 13.18 12.54
N ARG A 151 1.59 12.74 11.97
CA ARG A 151 1.32 12.86 10.53
C ARG A 151 1.26 14.33 10.10
N GLY A 152 0.64 15.20 10.88
CA GLY A 152 0.61 16.64 10.60
C GLY A 152 1.99 17.26 10.50
N MET A 153 2.98 16.74 11.23
CA MET A 153 4.39 17.15 11.12
C MET A 153 5.10 16.51 9.92
N ALA A 154 4.84 15.23 9.62
CA ALA A 154 5.47 14.51 8.51
C ALA A 154 4.90 14.86 7.12
N TYR A 155 3.61 15.16 7.02
CA TYR A 155 2.88 15.37 5.77
C TYR A 155 2.87 16.84 5.30
N ARG A 156 3.50 17.76 6.05
CA ARG A 156 3.78 19.12 5.54
C ARG A 156 4.71 19.11 4.31
N VAL A 157 5.28 17.96 3.95
CA VAL A 157 6.14 17.76 2.78
C VAL A 157 5.63 16.59 1.92
N ALA A 158 4.49 16.77 1.25
CA ALA A 158 4.21 16.23 -0.09
C ALA A 158 2.74 16.51 -0.47
N PRO A 159 2.46 17.36 -1.46
CA PRO A 159 1.12 17.46 -2.02
C PRO A 159 0.82 16.16 -2.79
N TYR A 160 0.02 15.27 -2.21
CA TYR A 160 -0.73 14.32 -3.01
C TYR A 160 -1.76 15.10 -3.81
N ALA A 161 -1.40 15.44 -5.06
CA ALA A 161 -2.38 15.91 -6.03
C ALA A 161 -3.23 14.71 -6.42
N PRO A 162 -4.56 14.74 -6.21
CA PRO A 162 -5.43 13.68 -6.71
C PRO A 162 -5.29 13.58 -8.24
N PRO A 163 -5.36 12.37 -8.83
CA PRO A 163 -5.29 12.22 -10.28
C PRO A 163 -6.41 13.05 -10.92
N GLN A 164 -6.05 13.88 -11.89
CA GLN A 164 -7.05 14.40 -12.84
C GLN A 164 -7.65 13.19 -13.55
N ALA A 165 -8.98 13.09 -13.54
CA ALA A 165 -9.72 12.03 -14.20
C ALA A 165 -9.20 11.83 -15.63
N LYS A 166 -8.48 10.72 -15.86
CA LYS A 166 -8.16 10.22 -17.19
C LYS A 166 -8.71 8.80 -17.34
N ALA A 167 -9.15 8.58 -18.57
CA ALA A 167 -9.98 7.53 -19.15
C ALA A 167 -10.00 6.16 -18.44
N LYS A 168 -11.20 5.57 -18.42
CA LYS A 168 -11.47 4.16 -18.11
C LYS A 168 -10.37 3.27 -18.70
N ALA A 169 -9.68 2.51 -17.85
CA ALA A 169 -8.93 1.35 -18.31
C ALA A 169 -9.94 0.33 -18.84
N ASP A 170 -10.01 0.20 -20.17
CA ASP A 170 -10.75 -0.87 -20.81
C ASP A 170 -10.06 -2.19 -20.46
N VAL A 171 -10.75 -3.01 -19.68
CA VAL A 171 -10.39 -4.40 -19.44
C VAL A 171 -10.61 -5.15 -20.75
N TYR A 172 -9.55 -5.32 -21.54
CA TYR A 172 -9.59 -6.27 -22.65
C TYR A 172 -9.51 -7.69 -22.07
N VAL A 173 -10.66 -8.34 -22.03
CA VAL A 173 -10.75 -9.80 -21.94
C VAL A 173 -10.62 -10.31 -23.38
N GLN A 174 -9.56 -11.05 -23.66
CA GLN A 174 -9.52 -12.05 -24.72
C GLN A 174 -9.55 -13.42 -24.07
#